data_AF-L0IBT4-F1
#
_entry.id   AF-L0IBT4-F1
#
_cell.length_a   1.000
_cell.length_b   1.000
_cell.length_c   1.000
_cell.angle_alpha   90.00
_cell.angle_beta   90.00
_cell.angle_gamma   90.00
#
_symmetry.space_group_name_H-M   'P 1'
#
loop_
_entity.id
_entity.type
_entity.pdbx_description
1 polymer ?
#
loop_
_entity_poly.entity_id
_entity_poly.type
_entity_poly.pdbx_seq_one_letter_code
_entity_poly.pdbx_strand_id
1 'polypeptide(L)'
;MTDYPRSHESPKQTTDAKSRLTRRSFVGSVAAGVTAAATGFAGAAAADEGEYETVTLASGERKTVTVDDGETLENVLYDCTAPDTHVTISATGTDWTVRNIGVKGRVDRKEAVFGVADTGGNTSTIENVYLGDGASDGHRIGLGIWVAPDHSGHLDIDGVNIQEMGDNSFYCSAPGSKGGGTVDIRNSYSANSWVSHFRLAEGTVENCVAVNDEQHKDGRGVWAWSPGSVEVRDCNLVMNGRHYAVASGANGSGSTVELSNTAFSTDYHGGLNEVDGGTIDVVDEADRRPEDVCPESCPESPTEAAAGQ
;
A
#
# COMPACT_ATOMS: atom_id res chain seq x y z
N MET A 1 -16.45 28.46 -67.56
CA MET A 1 -16.70 27.01 -67.62
C MET A 1 -17.08 26.59 -66.20
N THR A 2 -18.37 26.71 -65.86
CA THR A 2 -19.33 25.58 -65.69
C THR A 2 -18.89 24.59 -64.61
N ASP A 3 -19.48 24.61 -63.41
CA ASP A 3 -20.69 23.86 -63.03
C ASP A 3 -20.86 23.80 -61.49
N TYR A 4 -22.10 23.90 -61.03
CA TYR A 4 -22.67 23.38 -59.77
C TYR A 4 -23.71 22.30 -60.20
N PRO A 5 -24.30 21.38 -59.38
CA PRO A 5 -24.24 21.16 -57.91
C PRO A 5 -24.34 19.65 -57.44
N ARG A 6 -24.55 19.47 -56.11
CA ARG A 6 -25.27 18.39 -55.37
C ARG A 6 -24.60 17.04 -55.05
N SER A 7 -24.54 16.75 -53.74
CA SER A 7 -25.08 15.53 -53.11
C SER A 7 -25.35 15.83 -51.61
N HIS A 8 -26.62 15.86 -51.20
CA HIS A 8 -27.34 14.84 -50.41
C HIS A 8 -26.94 14.74 -48.93
N GLU A 9 -27.81 15.25 -48.06
CA GLU A 9 -27.92 14.85 -46.65
C GLU A 9 -28.37 13.38 -46.52
N SER A 10 -27.79 12.67 -45.55
CA SER A 10 -28.54 11.84 -44.61
C SER A 10 -27.70 11.62 -43.34
N PRO A 11 -28.21 11.95 -42.14
CA PRO A 11 -27.51 11.74 -40.88
C PRO A 11 -27.55 10.27 -40.46
N LYS A 12 -26.39 9.70 -40.08
CA LYS A 12 -26.34 8.42 -39.37
C LYS A 12 -26.76 8.63 -37.92
N GLN A 13 -27.84 7.95 -37.53
CA GLN A 13 -28.09 7.61 -36.13
C GLN A 13 -26.92 6.77 -35.60
N THR A 14 -26.29 7.22 -34.53
CA THR A 14 -25.63 6.34 -33.57
C THR A 14 -26.21 6.64 -32.20
N THR A 15 -27.09 5.75 -31.77
CA THR A 15 -27.54 5.59 -30.39
C THR A 15 -26.35 5.18 -29.53
N ASP A 16 -25.66 6.14 -28.93
CA ASP A 16 -24.76 5.88 -27.79
C ASP A 16 -25.60 5.91 -26.51
N ALA A 17 -26.20 4.78 -26.18
CA ALA A 17 -26.72 4.53 -24.85
C ALA A 17 -25.52 4.30 -23.92
N LYS A 18 -24.97 5.37 -23.36
CA LYS A 18 -24.03 5.30 -22.24
C LYS A 18 -24.76 4.72 -21.03
N SER A 19 -24.62 3.41 -20.82
CA SER A 19 -25.00 2.76 -19.56
C SER A 19 -24.06 3.25 -18.46
N ARG A 20 -24.48 4.25 -17.70
CA ARG A 20 -23.86 4.63 -16.44
C ARG A 20 -24.28 3.59 -15.40
N LEU A 21 -23.47 2.58 -15.20
CA LEU A 21 -23.62 1.64 -14.09
C LEU A 21 -23.05 2.33 -12.84
N THR A 22 -23.94 2.62 -11.89
CA THR A 22 -23.59 3.18 -10.58
C THR A 22 -23.92 2.15 -9.52
N ARG A 23 -22.91 1.82 -8.70
CA ARG A 23 -22.88 1.09 -7.42
C ARG A 23 -23.49 -0.33 -7.38
N ARG A 24 -22.66 -1.24 -6.85
CA ARG A 24 -22.90 -2.62 -6.37
C ARG A 24 -22.84 -3.72 -7.43
N SER A 25 -21.80 -4.57 -7.36
CA SER A 25 -21.87 -6.05 -7.48
C SER A 25 -20.47 -6.66 -7.69
N PHE A 26 -19.93 -7.45 -6.74
CA PHE A 26 -19.03 -8.57 -7.02
C PHE A 26 -19.09 -9.61 -5.89
N VAL A 27 -19.56 -10.84 -6.19
CA VAL A 27 -18.96 -12.10 -5.72
C VAL A 27 -19.10 -13.10 -6.86
N GLY A 28 -18.06 -13.89 -7.08
CA GLY A 28 -18.08 -15.08 -7.92
C GLY A 28 -17.52 -16.28 -7.18
N SER A 29 -18.39 -17.07 -6.56
CA SER A 29 -18.06 -18.39 -6.00
C SER A 29 -17.36 -19.28 -7.05
N VAL A 30 -16.15 -19.75 -6.74
CA VAL A 30 -15.54 -20.90 -7.44
C VAL A 30 -15.11 -21.95 -6.42
N ALA A 31 -16.03 -22.86 -6.12
CA ALA A 31 -15.67 -24.19 -5.70
C ALA A 31 -15.46 -25.07 -6.95
N ALA A 32 -14.29 -25.69 -7.03
CA ALA A 32 -13.91 -26.81 -7.89
C ALA A 32 -13.69 -26.56 -9.40
N GLY A 33 -12.41 -26.43 -9.78
CA GLY A 33 -11.82 -27.19 -10.89
C GLY A 33 -12.19 -26.84 -12.34
N VAL A 34 -11.20 -26.30 -13.05
CA VAL A 34 -10.87 -26.49 -14.49
C VAL A 34 -11.62 -25.63 -15.53
N THR A 35 -10.78 -24.90 -16.29
CA THR A 35 -10.89 -24.38 -17.68
C THR A 35 -11.39 -22.96 -17.94
N ALA A 36 -10.56 -22.25 -18.71
CA ALA A 36 -10.71 -20.89 -19.21
C ALA A 36 -12.01 -20.64 -20.02
N ALA A 37 -12.68 -19.53 -19.72
CA ALA A 37 -13.30 -18.60 -20.68
C ALA A 37 -13.84 -17.38 -19.92
N ALA A 38 -13.43 -16.19 -20.34
CA ALA A 38 -13.98 -14.93 -19.85
C ALA A 38 -15.43 -14.74 -20.30
N THR A 39 -16.39 -14.68 -19.37
CA THR A 39 -17.70 -14.04 -19.55
C THR A 39 -18.38 -13.78 -18.19
N GLY A 40 -18.67 -12.50 -17.92
CA GLY A 40 -19.83 -11.99 -17.16
C GLY A 40 -20.08 -12.55 -15.76
N PHE A 41 -19.57 -11.87 -14.73
CA PHE A 41 -19.96 -12.15 -13.34
C PHE A 41 -21.22 -11.36 -12.96
N ALA A 42 -22.21 -12.07 -12.42
CA ALA A 42 -23.47 -11.56 -11.91
C ALA A 42 -23.50 -11.61 -10.38
N GLY A 43 -23.76 -10.44 -9.78
CA GLY A 43 -24.38 -10.15 -8.46
C GLY A 43 -24.10 -11.04 -7.24
N ALA A 44 -23.68 -10.40 -6.14
CA ALA A 44 -23.77 -10.96 -4.80
C ALA A 44 -24.06 -9.93 -3.70
N ALA A 45 -24.62 -10.46 -2.63
CA ALA A 45 -25.08 -9.77 -1.43
C ALA A 45 -23.92 -9.49 -0.46
N ALA A 46 -24.15 -8.56 0.46
CA ALA A 46 -23.22 -8.24 1.55
C ALA A 46 -22.85 -9.52 2.31
N ALA A 47 -21.55 -9.78 2.42
CA ALA A 47 -20.98 -10.73 3.35
C ALA A 47 -21.34 -10.29 4.78
N ASP A 48 -21.82 -11.22 5.60
CA ASP A 48 -21.93 -11.01 7.06
C ASP A 48 -20.52 -10.78 7.65
N GLU A 49 -20.43 -10.19 8.84
CA GLU A 49 -19.16 -10.10 9.60
C GLU A 49 -18.47 -11.49 9.64
N GLY A 50 -17.29 -11.59 9.02
CA GLY A 50 -16.52 -12.83 8.91
C GLY A 50 -16.65 -13.62 7.59
N GLU A 51 -17.51 -13.22 6.65
CA GLU A 51 -17.52 -13.81 5.30
C GLU A 51 -16.59 -13.03 4.35
N TYR A 52 -15.72 -13.76 3.64
CA TYR A 52 -14.77 -13.20 2.67
C TYR A 52 -14.65 -14.08 1.43
N GLU A 53 -14.33 -13.47 0.28
CA GLU A 53 -14.05 -14.21 -0.95
C GLU A 53 -12.63 -14.77 -0.91
N THR A 54 -12.44 -16.04 -1.27
CA THR A 54 -11.09 -16.58 -1.52
C THR A 54 -10.83 -16.68 -3.02
N VAL A 55 -9.78 -16.02 -3.47
CA VAL A 55 -9.27 -16.07 -4.85
C VAL A 55 -7.95 -16.86 -4.85
N THR A 56 -7.99 -18.10 -5.30
CA THR A 56 -6.78 -18.94 -5.42
C THR A 56 -6.14 -18.80 -6.79
N LEU A 57 -4.86 -18.45 -6.84
CA LEU A 57 -4.07 -18.35 -8.07
C LEU A 57 -3.37 -19.68 -8.37
N ALA A 58 -3.40 -20.11 -9.63
CA ALA A 58 -2.65 -21.27 -10.11
C ALA A 58 -1.18 -20.93 -10.33
N SER A 59 -0.28 -21.93 -10.35
CA SER A 59 1.15 -21.67 -10.57
C SER A 59 1.42 -20.90 -11.86
N GLY A 60 2.24 -19.84 -11.77
CA GLY A 60 2.53 -18.91 -12.87
C GLY A 60 1.43 -17.89 -13.16
N GLU A 61 0.28 -17.95 -12.47
CA GLU A 61 -0.82 -17.01 -12.66
C GLU A 61 -0.50 -15.64 -12.08
N ARG A 62 -0.96 -14.61 -12.79
CA ARG A 62 -0.87 -13.22 -12.37
C ARG A 62 -2.25 -12.61 -12.43
N LYS A 63 -2.66 -11.96 -11.34
CA LYS A 63 -3.94 -11.27 -11.26
C LYS A 63 -3.71 -9.79 -11.03
N THR A 64 -4.27 -8.96 -11.89
CA THR A 64 -4.40 -7.53 -11.64
C THR A 64 -5.85 -7.21 -11.33
N VAL A 65 -6.08 -6.53 -10.22
CA VAL A 65 -7.38 -6.04 -9.80
C VAL A 65 -7.33 -4.53 -9.88
N THR A 66 -8.26 -3.93 -10.60
CA THR A 66 -8.37 -2.47 -10.73
C THR A 66 -9.50 -1.97 -9.84
N VAL A 67 -9.27 -0.88 -9.14
CA VAL A 67 -10.26 -0.16 -8.34
C VAL A 67 -10.34 1.25 -8.89
N ASP A 68 -11.47 1.58 -9.51
CA ASP A 68 -11.69 2.86 -10.18
C ASP A 68 -12.25 3.93 -9.22
N ASP A 69 -12.51 5.13 -9.74
CA ASP A 69 -13.06 6.26 -8.98
C ASP A 69 -14.32 5.89 -8.17
N GLY A 70 -14.29 6.16 -6.86
CA GLY A 70 -15.41 5.90 -5.97
C GLY A 70 -15.72 4.43 -5.70
N GLU A 71 -14.88 3.50 -6.18
CA GLU A 71 -15.07 2.07 -5.98
C GLU A 71 -14.50 1.58 -4.64
N THR A 72 -15.01 0.42 -4.21
CA THR A 72 -14.55 -0.27 -3.02
C THR A 72 -14.18 -1.70 -3.36
N LEU A 73 -12.96 -2.11 -3.00
CA LEU A 73 -12.54 -3.51 -2.95
C LEU A 73 -12.50 -3.93 -1.48
N GLU A 74 -13.25 -4.97 -1.11
CA GLU A 74 -13.33 -5.41 0.29
C GLU A 74 -13.49 -6.91 0.49
N ASN A 75 -13.01 -7.40 1.64
CA ASN A 75 -13.23 -8.76 2.16
C ASN A 75 -12.74 -9.85 1.20
N VAL A 76 -11.46 -9.79 0.81
CA VAL A 76 -10.87 -10.76 -0.13
C VAL A 76 -9.58 -11.35 0.43
N LEU A 77 -9.50 -12.68 0.41
CA LEU A 77 -8.28 -13.45 0.59
C LEU A 77 -7.73 -13.87 -0.78
N TYR A 78 -6.59 -13.33 -1.17
CA TYR A 78 -5.84 -13.82 -2.32
C TYR A 78 -4.88 -14.92 -1.86
N ASP A 79 -5.10 -16.16 -2.30
CA ASP A 79 -4.17 -17.28 -2.06
C ASP A 79 -3.17 -17.38 -3.22
N CYS A 80 -1.97 -16.86 -2.97
CA CYS A 80 -0.78 -16.86 -3.82
C CYS A 80 0.27 -17.86 -3.31
N THR A 81 -0.15 -18.98 -2.71
CA THR A 81 0.79 -20.01 -2.23
C THR A 81 1.39 -20.88 -3.32
N ALA A 82 0.79 -20.91 -4.51
CA ALA A 82 1.35 -21.61 -5.64
C ALA A 82 2.61 -20.89 -6.17
N PRO A 83 3.61 -21.62 -6.72
CA PRO A 83 4.83 -21.01 -7.22
C PRO A 83 4.59 -20.04 -8.38
N ASP A 84 5.39 -18.97 -8.45
CA ASP A 84 5.39 -17.99 -9.55
C ASP A 84 4.09 -17.18 -9.65
N THR A 85 3.38 -16.99 -8.53
CA THR A 85 2.10 -16.27 -8.47
C THR A 85 2.22 -14.86 -7.94
N HIS A 86 1.37 -13.97 -8.45
CA HIS A 86 1.37 -12.58 -8.02
C HIS A 86 -0.01 -11.94 -8.19
N VAL A 87 -0.42 -11.17 -7.19
CA VAL A 87 -1.56 -10.26 -7.27
C VAL A 87 -1.07 -8.81 -7.19
N THR A 88 -1.62 -7.97 -8.06
CA THR A 88 -1.48 -6.52 -8.00
C THR A 88 -2.85 -5.88 -7.87
N ILE A 89 -3.05 -5.09 -6.82
CA ILE A 89 -4.21 -4.23 -6.63
C ILE A 89 -3.82 -2.83 -7.08
N SER A 90 -4.43 -2.38 -8.18
CA SER A 90 -4.20 -1.08 -8.80
C SER A 90 -5.38 -0.17 -8.48
N ALA A 91 -5.21 0.76 -7.54
CA ALA A 91 -6.24 1.72 -7.15
C ALA A 91 -5.75 3.14 -7.49
N THR A 92 -6.09 3.59 -8.70
CA THR A 92 -5.66 4.90 -9.22
C THR A 92 -6.89 5.65 -9.70
N GLY A 93 -7.07 6.86 -9.22
CA GLY A 93 -8.33 7.57 -9.41
C GLY A 93 -8.57 8.51 -8.25
N THR A 94 -9.80 8.57 -7.74
CA THR A 94 -10.10 9.31 -6.51
C THR A 94 -11.26 8.70 -5.74
N ASP A 95 -11.37 9.02 -4.45
CA ASP A 95 -12.43 8.56 -3.56
C ASP A 95 -12.60 7.02 -3.51
N TRP A 96 -11.54 6.26 -3.78
CA TRP A 96 -11.57 4.80 -3.74
C TRP A 96 -11.24 4.28 -2.34
N THR A 97 -11.72 3.07 -2.06
CA THR A 97 -11.44 2.36 -0.80
C THR A 97 -10.96 0.94 -1.09
N VAL A 98 -9.90 0.52 -0.43
CA VAL A 98 -9.51 -0.89 -0.36
C VAL A 98 -9.44 -1.30 1.10
N ARG A 99 -10.18 -2.34 1.50
CA ARG A 99 -10.16 -2.77 2.90
C ARG A 99 -10.32 -4.26 3.11
N ASN A 100 -9.89 -4.77 4.26
CA ASN A 100 -10.07 -6.18 4.62
C ASN A 100 -9.48 -7.12 3.57
N ILE A 101 -8.18 -6.97 3.28
CA ILE A 101 -7.49 -7.74 2.24
C ILE A 101 -6.39 -8.58 2.85
N GLY A 102 -6.51 -9.90 2.71
CA GLY A 102 -5.44 -10.84 3.01
C GLY A 102 -4.72 -11.28 1.74
N VAL A 103 -3.39 -11.26 1.75
CA VAL A 103 -2.59 -11.98 0.76
C VAL A 103 -1.81 -13.07 1.47
N LYS A 104 -2.06 -14.31 1.06
CA LYS A 104 -1.40 -15.50 1.59
C LYS A 104 -0.39 -16.01 0.58
N GLY A 105 0.81 -16.34 1.02
CA GLY A 105 1.93 -16.73 0.18
C GLY A 105 2.94 -15.60 -0.05
N ARG A 106 4.13 -15.97 -0.50
CA ARG A 106 5.26 -15.04 -0.67
C ARG A 106 5.16 -14.25 -1.97
N VAL A 107 5.53 -12.98 -1.93
CA VAL A 107 5.68 -12.11 -3.10
C VAL A 107 6.99 -12.46 -3.83
N ASP A 108 6.90 -13.10 -4.99
CA ASP A 108 8.09 -13.58 -5.71
C ASP A 108 8.57 -12.68 -6.85
N ARG A 109 8.04 -11.47 -6.93
CA ARG A 109 8.37 -10.50 -7.99
C ARG A 109 8.69 -9.11 -7.47
N LYS A 110 9.11 -8.22 -8.38
CA LYS A 110 9.56 -6.86 -8.04
C LYS A 110 8.40 -5.85 -8.01
N GLU A 111 7.31 -6.21 -8.65
CA GLU A 111 6.08 -5.43 -8.72
C GLU A 111 5.48 -5.27 -7.32
N ALA A 112 4.86 -4.10 -7.09
CA ALA A 112 4.14 -3.84 -5.85
C ALA A 112 2.88 -4.71 -5.78
N VAL A 113 2.54 -5.17 -4.58
CA VAL A 113 1.22 -5.78 -4.34
C VAL A 113 0.13 -4.71 -4.47
N PHE A 114 0.38 -3.50 -3.97
CA PHE A 114 -0.51 -2.35 -4.15
C PHE A 114 0.19 -1.24 -4.93
N GLY A 115 -0.36 -0.88 -6.08
CA GLY A 115 0.01 0.32 -6.83
C GLY A 115 -1.12 1.33 -6.76
N VAL A 116 -0.92 2.44 -6.04
CA VAL A 116 -2.04 3.32 -5.66
C VAL A 116 -1.75 4.79 -5.88
N ALA A 117 -2.80 5.57 -6.12
CA ALA A 117 -2.78 7.03 -6.07
C ALA A 117 -4.19 7.62 -6.03
N ASP A 118 -4.43 8.58 -5.14
CA ASP A 118 -5.47 9.59 -5.36
C ASP A 118 -4.92 10.68 -6.29
N THR A 119 -5.40 10.71 -7.53
CA THR A 119 -5.03 11.67 -8.58
C THR A 119 -6.10 12.75 -8.80
N GLY A 120 -7.25 12.63 -8.14
CA GLY A 120 -8.34 13.61 -8.18
C GLY A 120 -8.19 14.73 -7.15
N GLY A 121 -7.32 14.54 -6.15
CA GLY A 121 -7.07 15.52 -5.09
C GLY A 121 -7.98 15.37 -3.87
N ASN A 122 -8.73 14.27 -3.77
CA ASN A 122 -9.56 13.96 -2.60
C ASN A 122 -8.84 12.97 -1.67
N THR A 123 -9.60 12.25 -0.85
CA THR A 123 -9.10 11.24 0.08
C THR A 123 -9.46 9.85 -0.44
N SER A 124 -8.48 8.97 -0.48
CA SER A 124 -8.67 7.54 -0.72
C SER A 124 -8.13 6.74 0.47
N THR A 125 -8.58 5.49 0.64
CA THR A 125 -8.32 4.73 1.88
C THR A 125 -7.81 3.31 1.65
N ILE A 126 -6.87 2.87 2.48
CA ILE A 126 -6.44 1.47 2.63
C ILE A 126 -6.58 1.07 4.09
N GLU A 127 -7.37 0.04 4.38
CA GLU A 127 -7.66 -0.36 5.76
C GLU A 127 -7.55 -1.88 5.95
N ASN A 128 -7.02 -2.33 7.10
CA ASN A 128 -7.05 -3.74 7.50
C ASN A 128 -6.49 -4.71 6.43
N VAL A 129 -5.19 -4.61 6.16
CA VAL A 129 -4.51 -5.39 5.11
C VAL A 129 -3.38 -6.21 5.71
N TYR A 130 -3.25 -7.47 5.28
CA TYR A 130 -2.13 -8.33 5.64
C TYR A 130 -1.32 -8.78 4.42
N LEU A 131 -0.02 -8.50 4.46
CA LEU A 131 1.05 -8.90 3.54
C LEU A 131 2.27 -9.46 4.31
N GLY A 132 2.05 -10.17 5.41
CA GLY A 132 3.12 -10.61 6.33
C GLY A 132 3.88 -11.88 5.92
N ASP A 133 3.44 -12.61 4.90
CA ASP A 133 4.11 -13.84 4.46
C ASP A 133 5.45 -13.57 3.73
N GLY A 134 5.73 -12.31 3.40
CA GLY A 134 7.03 -11.86 2.90
C GLY A 134 7.25 -11.94 1.40
N ALA A 135 8.44 -11.54 0.98
CA ALA A 135 8.92 -11.71 -0.39
C ALA A 135 9.73 -13.00 -0.53
N SER A 136 9.89 -13.53 -1.75
CA SER A 136 10.89 -14.57 -2.02
C SER A 136 12.32 -14.00 -1.88
N ASP A 137 13.30 -14.87 -1.60
CA ASP A 137 14.65 -14.45 -1.21
C ASP A 137 15.29 -13.49 -2.24
N GLY A 138 15.69 -12.31 -1.79
CA GLY A 138 16.51 -11.39 -2.57
C GLY A 138 16.23 -9.91 -2.28
N HIS A 139 17.28 -9.10 -2.30
CA HIS A 139 17.15 -7.65 -2.25
C HIS A 139 16.37 -7.14 -3.48
N ARG A 140 15.42 -6.24 -3.24
CA ARG A 140 14.47 -5.63 -4.18
C ARG A 140 13.50 -6.61 -4.84
N ILE A 141 13.21 -7.72 -4.18
CA ILE A 141 12.06 -8.58 -4.49
C ILE A 141 10.98 -8.30 -3.46
N GLY A 142 9.74 -8.11 -3.90
CA GLY A 142 8.62 -7.75 -3.05
C GLY A 142 8.63 -6.29 -2.64
N LEU A 143 7.52 -5.63 -2.97
CA LEU A 143 7.19 -4.27 -2.59
C LEU A 143 5.74 -4.30 -2.10
N GLY A 144 5.48 -3.81 -0.89
CA GLY A 144 4.14 -3.84 -0.30
C GLY A 144 3.21 -2.85 -0.99
N ILE A 145 3.22 -1.61 -0.50
CA ILE A 145 2.46 -0.50 -1.05
C ILE A 145 3.40 0.46 -1.76
N TRP A 146 3.06 0.82 -3.00
CA TRP A 146 3.71 1.87 -3.76
C TRP A 146 2.71 2.96 -4.12
N VAL A 147 2.98 4.18 -3.66
CA VAL A 147 2.19 5.36 -4.01
C VAL A 147 2.82 6.02 -5.23
N ALA A 148 2.05 6.13 -6.32
CA ALA A 148 2.56 6.62 -7.58
C ALA A 148 2.90 8.13 -7.51
N PRO A 149 3.89 8.62 -8.30
CA PRO A 149 4.35 10.00 -8.24
C PRO A 149 3.28 11.06 -8.55
N ASP A 150 2.21 10.70 -9.25
CA ASP A 150 1.11 11.58 -9.61
C ASP A 150 0.00 11.68 -8.54
N HIS A 151 0.14 10.98 -7.42
CA HIS A 151 -0.72 11.17 -6.25
C HIS A 151 -0.68 12.63 -5.78
N SER A 152 -1.84 13.28 -5.81
CA SER A 152 -2.04 14.70 -5.51
C SER A 152 -3.06 14.94 -4.40
N GLY A 153 -3.80 13.90 -3.99
CA GLY A 153 -4.75 13.94 -2.89
C GLY A 153 -4.14 13.56 -1.54
N HIS A 154 -4.99 12.97 -0.70
CA HIS A 154 -4.64 12.39 0.59
C HIS A 154 -4.87 10.88 0.55
N LEU A 155 -3.99 10.11 1.17
CA LEU A 155 -4.16 8.68 1.38
C LEU A 155 -4.14 8.36 2.86
N ASP A 156 -5.25 7.85 3.38
CA ASP A 156 -5.34 7.29 4.73
C ASP A 156 -5.04 5.79 4.67
N ILE A 157 -4.04 5.34 5.42
CA ILE A 157 -3.65 3.93 5.57
C ILE A 157 -3.78 3.55 7.04
N ASP A 158 -4.60 2.55 7.35
CA ASP A 158 -4.85 2.14 8.73
C ASP A 158 -4.87 0.61 8.90
N GLY A 159 -4.27 0.09 9.97
CA GLY A 159 -4.32 -1.33 10.28
C GLY A 159 -3.65 -2.20 9.21
N VAL A 160 -2.46 -1.83 8.73
CA VAL A 160 -1.78 -2.57 7.65
C VAL A 160 -0.52 -3.28 8.18
N ASN A 161 -0.43 -4.58 7.91
CA ASN A 161 0.68 -5.44 8.31
C ASN A 161 1.48 -5.89 7.08
N ILE A 162 2.73 -5.43 6.95
CA ILE A 162 3.61 -5.79 5.81
C ILE A 162 4.97 -6.20 6.34
N GLN A 163 5.38 -7.44 6.06
CA GLN A 163 6.62 -7.99 6.60
C GLN A 163 7.51 -8.58 5.52
N GLU A 164 8.79 -8.75 5.82
CA GLU A 164 9.74 -9.57 5.07
C GLU A 164 9.87 -9.19 3.58
N MET A 165 9.68 -7.90 3.26
CA MET A 165 9.82 -7.38 1.90
C MET A 165 11.29 -7.14 1.55
N GLY A 166 11.72 -7.61 0.38
CA GLY A 166 13.07 -7.35 -0.12
C GLY A 166 13.29 -5.91 -0.62
N ASP A 167 12.23 -5.13 -0.84
CA ASP A 167 12.30 -3.67 -1.06
C ASP A 167 11.74 -2.89 0.15
N ASN A 168 10.83 -1.92 -0.06
CA ASN A 168 10.11 -1.22 1.01
C ASN A 168 8.79 -1.92 1.33
N SER A 169 8.33 -1.80 2.57
CA SER A 169 6.93 -2.13 2.90
C SER A 169 5.98 -1.03 2.44
N PHE A 170 6.17 0.20 2.92
CA PHE A 170 5.38 1.37 2.54
C PHE A 170 6.26 2.34 1.75
N TYR A 171 6.17 2.31 0.42
CA TYR A 171 6.86 3.21 -0.49
C TYR A 171 5.94 4.37 -0.91
N CYS A 172 5.83 5.34 -0.02
CA CYS A 172 4.92 6.48 -0.10
C CYS A 172 5.61 7.81 -0.45
N SER A 173 6.90 7.77 -0.82
CA SER A 173 7.72 8.98 -1.01
C SER A 173 7.83 9.46 -2.46
N ALA A 174 7.36 8.70 -3.43
CA ALA A 174 7.40 9.12 -4.83
C ALA A 174 6.58 10.40 -5.13
N PRO A 175 5.45 10.68 -4.47
CA PRO A 175 4.64 11.90 -4.70
C PRO A 175 5.40 13.21 -4.52
N GLY A 176 6.42 13.24 -3.64
CA GLY A 176 7.25 14.43 -3.41
C GLY A 176 7.97 14.96 -4.67
N SER A 177 8.14 14.12 -5.70
CA SER A 177 8.77 14.53 -6.96
C SER A 177 7.81 15.21 -7.94
N LYS A 178 6.48 15.10 -7.76
CA LYS A 178 5.51 15.58 -8.74
C LYS A 178 4.15 15.94 -8.12
N GLY A 179 3.36 14.96 -7.71
CA GLY A 179 1.95 15.16 -7.35
C GLY A 179 1.76 15.89 -6.03
N GLY A 180 2.70 15.73 -5.09
CA GLY A 180 2.69 16.44 -3.80
C GLY A 180 1.57 16.03 -2.84
N GLY A 181 0.89 14.92 -3.09
CA GLY A 181 -0.11 14.37 -2.16
C GLY A 181 0.51 13.88 -0.85
N THR A 182 -0.32 13.79 0.18
CA THR A 182 0.09 13.41 1.54
C THR A 182 -0.39 12.02 1.91
N VAL A 183 0.37 11.32 2.76
CA VAL A 183 0.03 9.96 3.19
C VAL A 183 0.09 9.87 4.71
N ASP A 184 -1.02 9.46 5.32
CA ASP A 184 -1.08 9.17 6.76
C ASP A 184 -1.15 7.65 6.96
N ILE A 185 -0.25 7.12 7.78
CA ILE A 185 -0.15 5.71 8.13
C ILE A 185 -0.38 5.57 9.63
N ARG A 186 -1.42 4.82 10.01
CA ARG A 186 -1.85 4.64 11.39
C ARG A 186 -1.95 3.16 11.74
N ASN A 187 -1.74 2.84 13.02
CA ASN A 187 -1.96 1.51 13.61
C ASN A 187 -1.40 0.35 12.77
N SER A 188 -0.22 0.54 12.17
CA SER A 188 0.33 -0.38 11.18
C SER A 188 1.61 -1.05 11.68
N TYR A 189 1.84 -2.27 11.22
CA TYR A 189 2.99 -3.07 11.59
C TYR A 189 3.85 -3.36 10.38
N SER A 190 5.16 -3.19 10.52
CA SER A 190 6.10 -3.61 9.50
C SER A 190 7.35 -4.21 10.10
N ALA A 191 7.74 -5.38 9.58
CA ALA A 191 8.94 -6.07 10.01
C ALA A 191 9.83 -6.44 8.84
N ASN A 192 11.14 -6.42 9.07
CA ASN A 192 12.15 -7.05 8.25
C ASN A 192 12.14 -6.62 6.77
N SER A 193 11.84 -5.34 6.53
CA SER A 193 11.91 -4.76 5.18
C SER A 193 13.34 -4.37 4.84
N TRP A 194 13.85 -4.73 3.66
CA TRP A 194 15.27 -4.50 3.34
C TRP A 194 15.62 -3.02 3.19
N VAL A 195 14.76 -2.21 2.56
CA VAL A 195 15.07 -0.80 2.25
C VAL A 195 14.54 0.14 3.34
N SER A 196 13.25 0.05 3.63
CA SER A 196 12.56 0.85 4.64
C SER A 196 11.23 0.23 4.99
N HIS A 197 10.81 0.38 6.25
CA HIS A 197 9.47 0.02 6.68
C HIS A 197 8.50 1.10 6.20
N PHE A 198 8.67 2.33 6.71
CA PHE A 198 7.85 3.48 6.33
C PHE A 198 8.69 4.50 5.57
N ARG A 199 8.40 4.74 4.29
CA ARG A 199 9.11 5.72 3.47
C ARG A 199 8.15 6.74 2.88
N LEU A 200 8.19 7.97 3.36
CA LEU A 200 7.22 9.02 3.01
C LEU A 200 7.93 10.25 2.45
N ALA A 201 7.20 11.06 1.67
CA ALA A 201 7.63 12.41 1.32
C ALA A 201 6.98 13.44 2.26
N GLU A 202 5.67 13.33 2.47
CA GLU A 202 4.89 14.23 3.32
C GLU A 202 3.73 13.46 3.96
N GLY A 203 3.47 13.71 5.26
CA GLY A 203 2.37 13.11 6.02
C GLY A 203 2.80 12.53 7.36
N THR A 204 2.02 11.59 7.88
CA THR A 204 2.14 11.11 9.27
C THR A 204 2.42 9.61 9.36
N VAL A 205 3.23 9.21 10.34
CA VAL A 205 3.34 7.83 10.82
C VAL A 205 2.96 7.82 12.30
N GLU A 206 1.81 7.24 12.64
CA GLU A 206 1.21 7.30 13.97
C GLU A 206 0.90 5.89 14.51
N ASN A 207 1.24 5.63 15.77
CA ASN A 207 0.95 4.35 16.43
C ASN A 207 1.38 3.13 15.60
N CYS A 208 2.52 3.25 14.91
CA CYS A 208 3.06 2.21 14.04
C CYS A 208 4.26 1.52 14.70
N VAL A 209 4.54 0.30 14.23
CA VAL A 209 5.69 -0.48 14.68
C VAL A 209 6.56 -0.85 13.50
N ALA A 210 7.87 -0.60 13.61
CA ALA A 210 8.90 -1.03 12.67
C ALA A 210 9.89 -1.95 13.37
N VAL A 211 10.19 -3.12 12.79
CA VAL A 211 11.07 -4.12 13.42
C VAL A 211 12.15 -4.59 12.44
N ASN A 212 13.41 -4.60 12.85
CA ASN A 212 14.45 -5.39 12.19
C ASN A 212 14.97 -6.45 13.15
N ASP A 213 15.01 -7.72 12.74
CA ASP A 213 15.59 -8.80 13.50
C ASP A 213 17.00 -9.21 13.00
N GLU A 214 17.38 -10.48 13.14
CA GLU A 214 18.67 -10.97 12.64
C GLU A 214 18.70 -11.26 11.13
N GLN A 215 17.52 -11.45 10.51
CA GLN A 215 17.33 -11.86 9.12
C GLN A 215 17.52 -10.68 8.16
N HIS A 216 17.05 -9.48 8.54
CA HIS A 216 17.09 -8.29 7.70
C HIS A 216 17.80 -7.12 8.41
N LYS A 217 18.89 -6.62 7.79
CA LYS A 217 19.85 -5.74 8.49
C LYS A 217 19.87 -4.29 8.01
N ASP A 218 19.26 -3.98 6.87
CA ASP A 218 19.50 -2.72 6.17
C ASP A 218 18.30 -1.76 6.19
N GLY A 219 17.14 -2.21 6.66
CA GLY A 219 15.89 -1.44 6.62
C GLY A 219 15.89 -0.27 7.59
N ARG A 220 15.55 0.93 7.12
CA ARG A 220 15.23 2.07 8.02
C ARG A 220 13.85 1.87 8.64
N GLY A 221 13.63 2.31 9.87
CA GLY A 221 12.29 2.34 10.47
C GLY A 221 11.40 3.32 9.69
N VAL A 222 11.70 4.61 9.82
CA VAL A 222 11.12 5.68 9.02
C VAL A 222 12.19 6.33 8.15
N TRP A 223 11.89 6.57 6.89
CA TRP A 223 12.73 7.35 5.98
C TRP A 223 11.92 8.44 5.30
N ALA A 224 12.11 9.68 5.74
CA ALA A 224 11.52 10.86 5.14
C ALA A 224 12.34 11.31 3.93
N TRP A 225 11.71 11.42 2.77
CA TRP A 225 12.32 11.91 1.54
C TRP A 225 11.90 13.34 1.24
N SER A 226 12.75 14.06 0.49
CA SER A 226 12.45 15.41 0.01
C SER A 226 11.16 15.44 -0.84
N PRO A 227 10.39 16.53 -0.83
CA PRO A 227 10.64 17.81 -0.16
C PRO A 227 9.90 17.98 1.18
N GLY A 228 9.09 17.01 1.60
CA GLY A 228 8.05 17.24 2.59
C GLY A 228 8.48 17.11 4.04
N SER A 229 7.49 17.33 4.90
CA SER A 229 7.57 17.19 6.35
C SER A 229 6.87 15.91 6.78
N VAL A 230 7.53 15.12 7.61
CA VAL A 230 6.98 13.86 8.12
C VAL A 230 6.86 13.94 9.63
N GLU A 231 5.66 13.73 10.14
CA GLU A 231 5.40 13.60 11.58
C GLU A 231 5.47 12.12 11.97
N VAL A 232 6.24 11.78 13.00
CA VAL A 232 6.34 10.43 13.54
C VAL A 232 5.95 10.48 15.01
N ARG A 233 4.82 9.86 15.35
CA ARG A 233 4.28 9.92 16.71
C ARG A 233 3.74 8.62 17.25
N ASP A 234 3.87 8.44 18.55
CA ASP A 234 3.33 7.28 19.28
C ASP A 234 3.85 5.93 18.76
N CYS A 235 5.01 5.89 18.08
CA CYS A 235 5.51 4.69 17.41
C CYS A 235 6.45 3.84 18.28
N ASN A 236 6.72 2.61 17.81
CA ASN A 236 7.78 1.73 18.28
C ASN A 236 8.72 1.37 17.13
N LEU A 237 9.97 1.82 17.18
CA LEU A 237 10.98 1.55 16.14
C LEU A 237 12.06 0.62 16.70
N VAL A 238 11.80 -0.68 16.63
CA VAL A 238 12.61 -1.77 17.18
C VAL A 238 13.67 -2.20 16.16
N MET A 239 14.72 -1.40 16.02
CA MET A 239 15.74 -1.62 14.97
C MET A 239 16.86 -2.58 15.37
N ASN A 240 16.92 -3.02 16.63
CA ASN A 240 17.85 -4.03 17.17
C ASN A 240 19.32 -3.83 16.74
N GLY A 241 19.78 -2.58 16.71
CA GLY A 241 21.15 -2.22 16.32
C GLY A 241 21.52 -2.53 14.87
N ARG A 242 20.53 -2.74 13.98
CA ARG A 242 20.75 -3.08 12.58
C ARG A 242 20.89 -1.87 11.69
N HIS A 243 20.01 -0.88 11.87
CA HIS A 243 19.99 0.33 11.07
C HIS A 243 19.35 1.49 11.85
N TYR A 244 19.35 2.69 11.26
CA TYR A 244 18.66 3.86 11.80
C TYR A 244 17.14 3.63 11.95
N ALA A 245 16.61 4.04 13.09
CA ALA A 245 15.19 4.12 13.36
C ALA A 245 14.53 5.21 12.52
N VAL A 246 15.15 6.38 12.41
CA VAL A 246 14.63 7.50 11.60
C VAL A 246 15.75 8.07 10.75
N ALA A 247 15.47 8.29 9.46
CA ALA A 247 16.37 8.97 8.54
C ALA A 247 15.65 10.11 7.81
N SER A 248 16.31 11.26 7.67
CA SER A 248 15.82 12.42 6.91
C SER A 248 16.77 12.76 5.77
N GLY A 249 16.21 13.11 4.61
CA GLY A 249 16.94 13.49 3.40
C GLY A 249 17.40 12.30 2.56
N ALA A 250 17.59 12.56 1.27
CA ALA A 250 18.30 11.67 0.34
C ALA A 250 18.51 12.32 -1.03
N ASN A 251 19.48 11.80 -1.77
CA ASN A 251 19.84 12.24 -3.13
C ASN A 251 20.20 13.74 -3.23
N GLY A 252 20.85 14.28 -2.19
CA GLY A 252 21.29 15.67 -2.16
C GLY A 252 20.17 16.66 -1.86
N SER A 253 19.02 16.19 -1.36
CA SER A 253 17.91 17.04 -0.89
C SER A 253 17.43 16.63 0.50
N GLY A 254 17.23 17.63 1.36
CA GLY A 254 16.76 17.45 2.72
C GLY A 254 15.24 17.25 2.83
N SER A 255 14.81 16.72 3.96
CA SER A 255 13.42 16.65 4.42
C SER A 255 13.40 16.94 5.93
N THR A 256 12.23 17.21 6.48
CA THR A 256 12.08 17.46 7.92
C THR A 256 11.30 16.33 8.56
N VAL A 257 11.72 15.92 9.76
CA VAL A 257 10.98 14.98 10.59
C VAL A 257 10.72 15.61 11.95
N GLU A 258 9.47 15.55 12.41
CA GLU A 258 9.12 15.83 13.79
C GLU A 258 8.84 14.50 14.51
N LEU A 259 9.52 14.25 15.63
CA LEU A 259 9.42 13.02 16.40
C LEU A 259 8.84 13.33 17.78
N SER A 260 7.71 12.72 18.12
CA SER A 260 7.07 12.89 19.43
C SER A 260 6.55 11.56 19.99
N ASN A 261 6.68 11.35 21.31
CA ASN A 261 6.23 10.15 22.03
C ASN A 261 6.55 8.80 21.33
N THR A 262 7.68 8.76 20.60
CA THR A 262 8.10 7.58 19.83
C THR A 262 9.28 6.93 20.53
N ALA A 263 9.14 5.63 20.82
CA ALA A 263 10.22 4.84 21.36
C ALA A 263 11.01 4.23 20.21
N PHE A 264 12.34 4.35 20.22
CA PHE A 264 13.18 3.84 19.14
C PHE A 264 14.53 3.29 19.62
N SER A 265 15.06 2.31 18.89
CA SER A 265 16.38 1.76 19.18
C SER A 265 17.50 2.75 18.86
N THR A 266 18.43 2.92 19.79
CA THR A 266 19.59 3.82 19.65
C THR A 266 20.89 3.11 19.33
N ASP A 267 20.89 1.77 19.31
CA ASP A 267 22.10 0.94 19.25
C ASP A 267 22.88 1.10 17.93
N TYR A 268 22.22 1.50 16.85
CA TYR A 268 22.84 1.78 15.55
C TYR A 268 23.07 3.28 15.38
N HIS A 269 24.29 3.74 15.67
CA HIS A 269 24.70 5.15 15.49
C HIS A 269 23.76 6.18 16.16
N GLY A 270 23.12 5.82 17.27
CA GLY A 270 22.17 6.69 17.97
C GLY A 270 20.74 6.63 17.44
N GLY A 271 20.47 5.82 16.41
CA GLY A 271 19.13 5.58 15.86
C GLY A 271 18.65 6.64 14.86
N LEU A 272 19.25 7.83 14.82
CA LEU A 272 18.83 8.95 13.99
C LEU A 272 19.88 9.27 12.92
N ASN A 273 19.44 9.60 11.71
CA ASN A 273 20.34 9.96 10.60
C ASN A 273 19.82 11.15 9.79
N GLU A 274 20.50 12.28 9.95
CA GLU A 274 20.28 13.49 9.17
C GLU A 274 21.28 13.57 8.02
N VAL A 275 20.79 13.60 6.77
CA VAL A 275 21.63 13.75 5.58
C VAL A 275 21.09 14.79 4.62
N ASP A 276 21.94 15.27 3.73
CA ASP A 276 21.55 16.16 2.62
C ASP A 276 20.82 17.44 3.03
N GLY A 277 21.07 17.92 4.25
CA GLY A 277 20.41 19.09 4.83
C GLY A 277 19.02 18.81 5.42
N GLY A 278 18.64 17.53 5.58
CA GLY A 278 17.46 17.14 6.34
C GLY A 278 17.66 17.29 7.85
N THR A 279 16.56 17.35 8.59
CA THR A 279 16.56 17.55 10.05
C THR A 279 15.56 16.61 10.72
N ILE A 280 15.88 16.19 11.94
CA ILE A 280 15.00 15.43 12.83
C ILE A 280 14.89 16.20 14.15
N ASP A 281 13.71 16.74 14.43
CA ASP A 281 13.42 17.41 15.70
C ASP A 281 12.71 16.45 16.66
N VAL A 282 13.32 16.23 17.83
CA VAL A 282 12.74 15.36 18.87
C VAL A 282 12.03 16.27 19.86
N VAL A 283 10.71 16.39 19.70
CA VAL A 283 9.86 17.32 20.46
C VAL A 283 9.48 16.74 21.81
N ASP A 284 9.25 15.44 21.87
CA ASP A 284 8.97 14.71 23.11
C ASP A 284 9.53 13.28 23.04
N GLU A 285 10.26 12.87 24.08
CA GLU A 285 10.85 11.54 24.17
C GLU A 285 9.88 10.58 24.85
N ALA A 286 9.70 9.38 24.28
CA ALA A 286 8.91 8.35 24.95
C ALA A 286 9.66 7.84 26.20
N ASP A 287 9.02 7.87 27.37
CA ASP A 287 9.55 7.27 28.61
C ASP A 287 9.29 5.75 28.65
N ARG A 288 9.67 5.05 27.57
CA ARG A 288 9.51 3.61 27.42
C ARG A 288 10.51 3.07 26.39
N ARG A 289 10.79 1.78 26.48
CA ARG A 289 11.58 1.09 25.45
C ARG A 289 10.71 0.82 24.23
N PRO A 290 11.29 0.73 23.02
CA PRO A 290 10.55 0.28 21.86
C PRO A 290 10.14 -1.18 22.06
N GLU A 291 8.89 -1.48 21.76
CA GLU A 291 8.30 -2.82 21.90
C GLU A 291 7.86 -3.35 20.53
N ASP A 292 8.16 -4.63 20.29
CA ASP A 292 7.73 -5.38 19.13
C ASP A 292 6.37 -6.00 19.42
N VAL A 293 5.32 -5.19 19.26
CA VAL A 293 3.92 -5.59 19.48
C VAL A 293 3.10 -5.06 18.32
N CYS A 294 2.43 -5.95 17.59
CA CYS A 294 1.49 -5.55 16.55
C CYS A 294 0.40 -4.66 17.16
N PRO A 295 0.07 -3.48 16.58
CA PRO A 295 -1.03 -2.66 17.07
C PRO A 295 -2.35 -3.46 17.11
N GLU A 296 -3.19 -3.24 18.14
CA GLU A 296 -4.39 -4.07 18.38
C GLU A 296 -5.36 -4.15 17.20
N SER A 297 -5.44 -3.12 16.34
CA SER A 297 -6.30 -3.06 15.16
C SER A 297 -5.62 -3.51 13.86
N CYS A 298 -4.41 -4.05 13.95
CA CYS A 298 -3.62 -4.48 12.80
C CYS A 298 -3.69 -6.01 12.67
N PRO A 299 -4.11 -6.56 11.52
CA PRO A 299 -4.30 -7.99 11.37
C PRO A 299 -2.96 -8.73 11.42
N GLU A 300 -2.93 -9.91 12.05
CA GLU A 300 -1.72 -10.74 12.16
C GLU A 300 -1.72 -11.93 11.19
N SER A 301 -2.78 -12.09 10.41
CA SER A 301 -2.89 -13.14 9.39
C SER A 301 -3.71 -12.71 8.17
N PRO A 302 -3.53 -13.39 7.01
CA PRO A 302 -4.33 -13.12 5.83
C PRO A 302 -5.84 -13.31 6.07
N THR A 303 -6.19 -14.29 6.91
CA THR A 303 -7.58 -14.62 7.21
C THR A 303 -8.24 -13.60 8.13
N GLU A 304 -7.53 -13.09 9.13
CA GLU A 304 -8.04 -12.01 10.00
C GLU A 304 -8.29 -10.74 9.18
N ALA A 305 -7.31 -10.34 8.35
CA ALA A 305 -7.47 -9.21 7.45
C ALA A 305 -8.68 -9.38 6.53
N ALA A 306 -8.77 -10.51 5.80
CA ALA A 306 -9.89 -10.75 4.89
C ALA A 306 -11.25 -10.79 5.60
N ALA A 307 -11.30 -11.25 6.85
CA ALA A 307 -12.51 -11.34 7.65
C ALA A 307 -12.94 -10.01 8.29
N GLY A 308 -12.12 -8.96 8.22
CA GLY A 308 -12.43 -7.69 8.88
C GLY A 308 -12.16 -7.70 10.38
N GLN A 309 -11.21 -8.52 10.84
CA GLN A 309 -10.89 -8.76 12.25
C GLN A 309 -9.56 -8.13 12.66
#